data_AF-A0A392PJA5-F1
#
_entry.id   AF-A0A392PJA5-F1
#
_cell.length_a   1.000
_cell.length_b   1.000
_cell.length_c   1.000
_cell.angle_alpha   90.00
_cell.angle_beta   90.00
_cell.angle_gamma   90.00
#
_symmetry.space_group_name_H-M   'P 1'
#
loop_
_entity.id
_entity.type
_entity.pdbx_description
1 polymer ?
#
loop_
_entity_poly.entity_id
_entity_poly.type
_entity_poly.pdbx_seq_one_letter_code
_entity_poly.pdbx_strand_id
1 'polypeptide(L)'
;MKKVLESRIDTPDLLSSLNTLSSFYDENTPQARRNLRSTIEKRSLSINHEFLDASHAAQLALDSVENEVDALAECCDRCGSEFVVV
;
A
#
# COMPACT_ATOMS: atom_id res chain seq x y z
N MET A 1 -26.35 -14.64 33.90
CA MET A 1 -25.34 -13.75 33.26
C MET A 1 -23.96 -13.99 33.86
N LYS A 2 -23.33 -15.15 33.61
CA LYS A 2 -22.01 -15.48 34.17
C LYS A 2 -21.02 -16.08 33.16
N LYS A 3 -21.45 -16.42 31.94
CA LYS A 3 -20.60 -17.06 30.92
C LYS A 3 -19.75 -16.11 30.08
N VAL A 4 -19.95 -14.79 30.17
CA VAL A 4 -19.17 -13.79 29.42
C VAL A 4 -17.89 -13.38 30.15
N LEU A 5 -17.78 -13.65 31.46
CA LEU A 5 -16.73 -13.13 32.35
C LEU A 5 -15.48 -14.01 32.46
N GLU A 6 -15.37 -15.10 31.68
CA GLU A 6 -14.20 -16.01 31.68
C GLU A 6 -13.41 -15.98 30.36
N SER A 7 -13.71 -15.05 29.45
CA SER A 7 -12.77 -14.80 28.36
C SER A 7 -11.57 -14.09 28.99
N ARG A 8 -10.35 -14.64 28.88
CA ARG A 8 -9.14 -13.95 29.30
C ARG A 8 -8.94 -12.73 28.40
N ILE A 9 -9.58 -11.61 28.74
CA ILE A 9 -9.58 -10.37 27.96
C ILE A 9 -8.25 -9.60 28.10
N ASP A 10 -7.40 -10.07 29.01
CA ASP A 10 -6.25 -9.35 29.52
C ASP A 10 -4.94 -9.78 28.82
N THR A 11 -5.02 -10.67 27.82
CA THR A 11 -3.85 -11.01 27.03
C THR A 11 -3.44 -9.83 26.15
N PRO A 12 -2.14 -9.50 26.05
CA PRO A 12 -1.66 -8.36 25.26
C PRO A 12 -2.15 -8.37 23.81
N ASP A 13 -2.18 -9.56 23.19
CA ASP A 13 -2.61 -9.73 21.79
C ASP A 13 -4.08 -9.43 21.59
N LEU A 14 -4.94 -9.82 22.54
CA LEU A 14 -6.36 -9.55 22.48
C LEU A 14 -6.63 -8.06 22.71
N LEU A 15 -5.96 -7.43 23.68
CA LEU A 15 -6.04 -5.98 23.88
C LEU A 15 -5.59 -5.20 22.64
N SER A 16 -4.49 -5.62 22.01
CA SER A 16 -4.01 -5.03 20.75
C SER A 16 -5.04 -5.16 19.63
N SER A 17 -5.63 -6.35 19.48
CA SER A 17 -6.68 -6.62 18.49
C SER A 17 -7.93 -5.76 18.74
N LEU A 18 -8.34 -5.62 20.01
CA LEU A 18 -9.49 -4.80 20.39
C LEU A 18 -9.23 -3.31 20.18
N ASN A 19 -8.05 -2.81 20.54
CA ASN A 19 -7.64 -1.43 20.26
C ASN A 19 -7.63 -1.14 18.75
N THR A 20 -7.13 -2.08 17.95
CA THR A 20 -7.17 -1.99 16.50
C THR A 20 -8.62 -1.93 16.00
N LEU A 21 -9.51 -2.77 16.54
CA LEU A 21 -10.93 -2.78 16.18
C LEU A 21 -11.62 -1.46 16.53
N SER A 22 -11.31 -0.89 17.69
CA SER A 22 -11.82 0.42 18.13
C SER A 22 -11.33 1.57 17.26
N SER A 23 -10.21 1.44 16.56
CA SER A 23 -9.77 2.47 15.60
C SER A 23 -10.68 2.61 14.37
N PHE A 24 -11.60 1.67 14.14
CA PHE A 24 -12.53 1.71 13.01
C PHE A 24 -13.87 2.42 13.30
N TYR A 25 -14.14 2.77 14.55
CA TYR A 25 -15.36 3.47 14.94
C TYR A 25 -15.16 4.31 16.21
N ASP A 26 -15.68 5.53 16.23
CA ASP A 26 -15.63 6.39 17.43
C ASP A 26 -16.53 5.84 18.55
N GLU A 27 -17.66 5.23 18.17
CA GLU A 27 -18.61 4.62 19.12
C GLU A 27 -18.96 3.17 18.76
N ASN A 28 -18.97 2.30 19.77
CA ASN A 28 -19.28 0.87 19.60
C ASN A 28 -20.79 0.58 19.53
N THR A 29 -21.45 1.09 18.48
CA THR A 29 -22.89 0.87 18.23
C THR A 29 -23.13 -0.40 17.40
N PRO A 30 -24.33 -1.03 17.48
CA PRO A 30 -24.69 -2.14 16.60
C PRO A 30 -24.56 -1.80 15.11
N GLN A 31 -24.85 -0.55 14.73
CA GLN A 31 -24.72 -0.08 13.35
C GLN A 31 -23.25 0.03 12.92
N ALA A 32 -22.37 0.58 13.79
CA ALA A 32 -20.94 0.64 13.54
C ALA A 32 -20.34 -0.76 13.34
N ARG A 33 -20.72 -1.73 14.19
CA ARG A 33 -20.31 -3.13 14.04
C ARG A 33 -20.81 -3.78 12.74
N ARG A 34 -22.05 -3.49 12.32
CA ARG A 34 -22.59 -3.97 11.03
C ARG A 34 -21.83 -3.41 9.82
N ASN A 35 -21.41 -2.15 9.89
CA ASN A 35 -20.71 -1.48 8.79
C ASN A 35 -19.20 -1.75 8.75
N LEU A 36 -18.63 -2.32 9.82
CA LEU A 36 -17.19 -2.51 10.02
C LEU A 36 -16.50 -3.13 8.79
N ARG A 37 -17.08 -4.17 8.20
CA ARG A 37 -16.50 -4.82 7.01
C ARG A 37 -16.31 -3.81 5.86
N SER A 38 -17.36 -3.06 5.53
CA SER A 38 -17.30 -2.06 4.45
C SER A 38 -16.35 -0.91 4.77
N THR A 39 -16.24 -0.51 6.05
CA THR A 39 -15.27 0.49 6.49
C THR A 39 -13.84 0.02 6.28
N ILE A 40 -13.54 -1.23 6.67
CA ILE A 40 -12.22 -1.84 6.47
C ILE A 40 -11.90 -1.89 4.97
N GLU A 41 -12.82 -2.40 4.15
CA GLU A 41 -12.63 -2.51 2.70
C GLU A 41 -12.37 -1.13 2.05
N LYS A 42 -13.13 -0.10 2.44
CA LYS A 42 -12.91 1.28 1.95
C LYS A 42 -11.57 1.85 2.38
N ARG A 43 -11.16 1.65 3.63
CA ARG A 43 -9.86 2.12 4.12
C ARG A 43 -8.71 1.43 3.39
N SER A 44 -8.80 0.11 3.19
CA SER A 44 -7.81 -0.64 2.41
C SER A 44 -7.70 -0.13 0.98
N LEU A 45 -8.84 0.15 0.32
CA LEU A 45 -8.84 0.74 -1.02
C LEU A 45 -8.17 2.12 -1.04
N SER A 46 -8.50 2.97 -0.07
CA SER A 46 -7.89 4.31 0.06
C SER A 46 -6.38 4.24 0.23
N ILE A 47 -5.87 3.33 1.06
CA ILE A 47 -4.43 3.15 1.26
C ILE A 47 -3.73 2.73 -0.03
N ASN A 48 -4.36 1.84 -0.82
CA ASN A 48 -3.79 1.43 -2.11
C ASN A 48 -3.73 2.60 -3.11
N HIS A 49 -4.77 3.43 -3.16
CA HIS A 49 -4.74 4.63 -4.00
C HIS A 49 -3.65 5.60 -3.56
N GLU A 50 -3.55 5.89 -2.26
CA GLU A 50 -2.51 6.76 -1.72
C GLU A 50 -1.10 6.23 -2.02
N PHE A 51 -0.89 4.91 -1.91
CA PHE A 51 0.37 4.28 -2.27
C PHE A 51 0.71 4.46 -3.75
N LEU A 52 -0.26 4.24 -4.64
CA LEU A 52 -0.06 4.43 -6.08
C LEU A 52 0.28 5.88 -6.42
N ASP A 53 -0.47 6.82 -5.85
CA ASP A 53 -0.27 8.26 -6.07
C ASP A 53 1.10 8.72 -5.55
N ALA A 54 1.49 8.27 -4.34
CA ALA A 54 2.79 8.58 -3.75
C ALA A 54 3.95 7.96 -4.53
N SER A 55 3.76 6.78 -5.13
CA SER A 55 4.80 6.07 -5.88
C SER A 55 4.93 6.56 -7.34
N HIS A 56 3.91 7.25 -7.86
CA HIS A 56 3.85 7.65 -9.27
C HIS A 56 5.04 8.53 -9.70
N ALA A 57 5.46 9.48 -8.87
CA ALA A 57 6.60 10.34 -9.18
C ALA A 57 7.92 9.54 -9.29
N ALA A 58 8.10 8.53 -8.43
CA ALA A 58 9.27 7.66 -8.49
C ALA A 58 9.23 6.78 -9.75
N GLN A 59 8.05 6.25 -10.12
CA GLN A 59 7.86 5.51 -11.36
C GLN A 59 8.29 6.33 -12.58
N LEU A 60 7.77 7.56 -12.71
CA LEU A 60 8.13 8.45 -13.82
C LEU A 60 9.64 8.77 -13.88
N ALA A 61 10.27 8.94 -12.72
CA ALA A 61 11.71 9.17 -12.67
C ALA A 61 12.51 7.96 -13.16
N LEU A 62 12.08 6.74 -12.78
CA LEU A 62 12.69 5.50 -13.27
C LEU A 62 12.49 5.34 -14.78
N ASP A 63 11.27 5.59 -15.28
CA ASP A 63 10.97 5.53 -16.72
C ASP A 63 11.85 6.52 -17.51
N SER A 64 12.11 7.72 -16.97
CA SER A 64 13.01 8.70 -17.61
C SER A 64 14.45 8.18 -17.70
N VAL A 65 14.95 7.59 -16.62
CA VAL A 65 16.31 7.02 -16.59
C VAL A 65 16.44 5.85 -17.56
N GLU A 66 15.44 4.98 -17.62
CA GLU A 66 15.41 3.87 -18.58
C GLU A 66 15.49 4.39 -20.03
N ASN A 67 14.66 5.38 -20.37
CA ASN A 67 14.67 5.99 -21.70
C ASN A 67 16.02 6.66 -22.04
N GLU A 68 16.66 7.32 -21.07
CA GLU A 68 17.98 7.93 -21.26
C GLU A 68 19.07 6.88 -21.50
N VAL A 69 19.03 5.77 -20.76
CA VAL A 69 19.96 4.63 -20.94
C VAL A 69 19.77 3.97 -22.30
N ASP A 70 18.52 3.75 -22.72
CA ASP A 70 18.22 3.18 -24.03
C ASP A 70 18.69 4.09 -25.17
N ALA A 71 18.44 5.40 -25.07
CA ALA A 71 18.92 6.37 -26.04
C ALA A 71 20.46 6.41 -26.13
N LEU A 72 21.14 6.27 -24.99
CA LEU A 72 22.60 6.18 -24.95
C LEU A 72 23.10 4.89 -25.62
N ALA A 73 22.48 3.75 -25.33
CA ALA A 73 22.83 2.47 -25.94
C ALA A 73 22.69 2.52 -27.47
N GLU A 74 21.57 3.04 -27.97
CA GLU A 74 21.37 3.22 -29.42
C GLU A 74 22.41 4.15 -30.06
N CYS A 75 22.81 5.22 -29.35
CA CYS A 75 23.84 6.13 -29.82
C CYS A 75 25.20 5.42 -29.93
N CYS A 76 25.58 4.65 -28.91
CA CYS A 76 26.80 3.86 -28.92
C CYS A 76 26.81 2.81 -30.04
N ASP A 77 25.68 2.14 -30.28
CA ASP A 77 25.57 1.16 -31.37
C ASP A 77 25.72 1.82 -32.74
N ARG A 78 25.10 2.99 -32.96
CA ARG A 78 25.27 3.78 -34.19
C ARG A 78 26.74 4.20 -34.40
N CYS A 79 27.38 4.75 -33.38
CA CYS A 79 28.76 5.23 -33.49
C CYS A 79 29.76 4.07 -33.66
N GLY A 80 29.54 2.95 -32.98
CA GLY A 80 30.35 1.75 -33.11
C GLY A 80 30.23 1.08 -34.48
N SER A 81 29.04 1.10 -35.10
CA SER A 81 28.84 0.57 -36.45
C SER A 81 29.37 1.51 -37.54
N GLU A 82 29.38 2.82 -37.34
CA GLU A 82 29.99 3.79 -38.27
C GLU A 82 31.53 3.70 -38.29
N PHE A 83 32.17 3.34 -37.17
CA PHE A 83 33.64 3.21 -37.06
C PHE A 83 34.21 1.90 -37.64
N VAL A 84 33.38 0.87 -37.87
CA VAL A 84 33.79 -0.43 -38.45
C VAL A 84 33.75 -0.41 -39.99
N VAL A 85 33.14 0.63 -40.59
CA VAL A 85 32.98 0.75 -42.05
C VAL A 85 34.09 1.59 -42.70
N VAL A 86 35.00 2.20 -41.90
CA VAL A 86 36.14 3.00 -42.38
C VAL A 86 37.43 2.21 -42.37
#